data_AF-A0A1H6F377-F1
#
_entry.id   AF-A0A1H6F377-F1
#
_cell.length_a   1.000
_cell.length_b   1.000
_cell.length_c   1.000
_cell.angle_alpha   90.00
_cell.angle_beta   90.00
_cell.angle_gamma   90.00
#
_symmetry.space_group_name_H-M   'P 1'
#
loop_
_entity.id
_entity.type
_entity.pdbx_description
1 polymer ?
#
loop_
_entity_poly.entity_id
_entity_poly.type
_entity_poly.pdbx_seq_one_letter_code
_entity_poly.pdbx_strand_id
1 'polypeptide(L)'
;MTRSEFDDIRAFLSDEATHAGDLLRVARTLIDDLEHARMHEAVLRTHYLRLLTAARATVAAEAVGAPEPTVFVRQELAARGQLPEDGEAVQQILSDARTAAALLACVEDATPPRPQKMRLRRCIGTSRILPT
;
A
#
# COMPACT_ATOMS: atom_id res chain seq x y z
N MET A 1 4.90 -10.56 -5.84
CA MET A 1 6.03 -11.35 -6.32
C MET A 1 7.09 -11.48 -5.25
N THR A 2 7.55 -12.69 -5.00
CA THR A 2 8.59 -12.98 -4.00
C THR A 2 9.99 -12.87 -4.63
N ARG A 3 11.02 -12.74 -3.80
CA ARG A 3 12.43 -12.72 -4.26
C ARG A 3 12.81 -14.01 -5.02
N SER A 4 12.19 -15.13 -4.66
CA SER A 4 12.38 -16.44 -5.30
C SER A 4 11.93 -16.43 -6.76
N GLU A 5 10.74 -15.87 -7.05
CA GLU A 5 10.17 -15.85 -8.40
C GLU A 5 11.04 -15.06 -9.39
N PHE A 6 11.70 -13.99 -8.93
CA PHE A 6 12.64 -13.25 -9.78
C PHE A 6 13.91 -14.03 -10.10
N ASP A 7 14.35 -14.91 -9.19
CA ASP A 7 15.51 -15.76 -9.41
C ASP A 7 15.14 -16.89 -10.40
N ASP A 8 13.92 -17.43 -10.31
CA ASP A 8 13.39 -18.42 -11.26
C ASP A 8 13.27 -17.84 -12.68
N ILE A 9 12.76 -16.61 -12.81
CA ILE A 9 12.71 -15.90 -14.10
C ILE A 9 14.12 -15.69 -14.66
N ARG A 10 15.11 -15.31 -13.84
CA ARG A 10 16.49 -15.13 -14.31
C ARG A 10 17.14 -16.44 -14.74
N ALA A 11 16.89 -17.52 -14.01
CA ALA A 11 17.38 -18.85 -14.38
C ALA A 11 16.78 -19.29 -15.73
N PHE A 12 15.48 -19.09 -15.91
CA PHE A 12 14.78 -19.37 -17.16
C PHE A 12 15.32 -18.54 -18.35
N LEU A 13 15.54 -17.24 -18.15
CA LEU A 13 16.10 -16.35 -19.18
C LEU A 13 17.54 -16.67 -19.57
N SER A 14 18.29 -17.36 -18.69
CA SER A 14 19.70 -17.70 -18.92
C SER A 14 19.87 -19.08 -19.58
N ASP A 15 18.79 -19.84 -19.77
CA ASP A 15 18.82 -21.15 -20.40
C ASP A 15 18.91 -21.03 -21.92
N GLU A 16 19.99 -21.56 -22.50
CA GLU A 16 20.27 -21.58 -23.94
C GLU A 16 19.20 -22.35 -24.75
N ALA A 17 18.43 -23.24 -24.11
CA ALA A 17 17.31 -23.95 -24.73
C ALA A 17 16.03 -23.10 -24.85
N THR A 18 16.02 -21.88 -24.32
CA THR A 18 14.83 -21.02 -24.31
C THR A 18 14.58 -20.39 -25.68
N HIS A 19 13.41 -20.65 -26.26
CA HIS A 19 13.03 -20.13 -27.57
C HIS A 19 12.32 -18.78 -27.46
N ALA A 20 12.39 -17.95 -28.50
CA ALA A 20 11.76 -16.63 -28.53
C ALA A 20 10.23 -16.69 -28.26
N GLY A 21 9.56 -17.77 -28.66
CA GLY A 21 8.13 -17.98 -28.38
C GLY A 21 7.82 -18.18 -26.90
N ASP A 22 8.71 -18.82 -26.15
CA ASP A 22 8.56 -19.00 -24.70
C ASP A 22 8.79 -17.69 -23.95
N LEU A 23 9.75 -16.88 -24.38
CA LEU A 23 9.97 -15.55 -23.83
C LEU A 23 8.74 -14.66 -24.01
N LEU A 24 8.11 -14.68 -25.19
CA LEU A 24 6.89 -13.91 -25.45
C LEU A 24 5.70 -14.40 -24.59
N ARG A 25 5.60 -15.71 -24.34
CA ARG A 25 4.58 -16.28 -23.47
C ARG A 25 4.78 -15.83 -22.02
N VAL A 26 6.00 -15.95 -21.50
CA VAL A 26 6.34 -15.48 -20.14
C VAL A 26 6.10 -13.98 -20.00
N ALA A 27 6.49 -13.17 -20.99
CA ALA A 27 6.26 -11.73 -20.98
C ALA A 27 4.77 -11.38 -20.91
N ARG A 28 3.90 -12.10 -21.65
CA ARG A 28 2.45 -11.90 -21.58
C ARG A 28 1.90 -12.22 -20.19
N THR A 29 2.26 -13.37 -19.63
CA THR A 29 1.84 -13.75 -18.27
C THR A 29 2.27 -12.71 -17.23
N LEU A 30 3.51 -12.23 -17.30
CA LEU A 30 3.99 -11.20 -16.37
C LEU A 30 3.26 -9.85 -16.53
N ILE A 31 2.86 -9.50 -17.76
CA ILE A 31 2.04 -8.29 -18.01
C ILE A 31 0.65 -8.48 -17.41
N ASP A 32 0.00 -9.61 -17.65
CA ASP A 32 -1.33 -9.92 -17.11
C ASP A 32 -1.32 -9.91 -15.57
N ASP A 33 -0.29 -10.51 -14.96
CA ASP A 33 -0.09 -10.52 -13.50
C ASP A 33 0.12 -9.11 -12.94
N LEU A 34 0.90 -8.27 -13.66
CA LEU A 34 1.12 -6.87 -13.28
C LEU A 34 -0.17 -6.05 -13.37
N GLU A 35 -0.96 -6.25 -14.43
CA GLU A 35 -2.25 -5.59 -14.60
C GLU A 35 -3.22 -6.00 -13.49
N HIS A 36 -3.30 -7.29 -13.19
CA HIS A 36 -4.11 -7.81 -12.10
C HIS A 36 -3.69 -7.21 -10.75
N ALA A 37 -2.38 -7.19 -10.46
CA ALA A 37 -1.86 -6.60 -9.24
C ALA A 37 -2.17 -5.10 -9.14
N ARG A 38 -2.07 -4.35 -10.24
CA ARG A 38 -2.41 -2.92 -10.29
C ARG A 38 -3.90 -2.67 -10.06
N MET A 39 -4.77 -3.48 -10.67
CA MET A 39 -6.20 -3.38 -10.45
C MET A 39 -6.54 -3.66 -8.97
N HIS A 40 -5.98 -4.73 -8.41
CA HIS A 40 -6.17 -5.06 -7.00
C HIS A 40 -5.67 -3.94 -6.07
N GLU A 41 -4.50 -3.37 -6.34
CA GLU A 41 -3.96 -2.23 -5.61
C GLU A 41 -4.87 -0.99 -5.70
N ALA A 42 -5.40 -0.68 -6.89
CA ALA A 42 -6.31 0.45 -7.08
C ALA A 42 -7.62 0.28 -6.27
N VAL A 43 -8.16 -0.94 -6.24
CA VAL A 43 -9.34 -1.28 -5.42
C VAL A 43 -9.02 -1.10 -3.94
N LEU A 44 -7.92 -1.65 -3.45
CA LEU A 44 -7.50 -1.51 -2.05
C LEU A 44 -7.25 -0.07 -1.64
N ARG A 45 -6.57 0.73 -2.48
CA ARG A 45 -6.38 2.17 -2.24
C ARG A 45 -7.70 2.90 -2.12
N THR A 46 -8.66 2.59 -2.99
CA THR A 46 -10.00 3.18 -2.95
C THR A 46 -10.72 2.82 -1.65
N HIS A 47 -10.61 1.57 -1.21
CA HIS A 47 -11.21 1.12 0.05
C HIS A 47 -10.57 1.81 1.26
N TYR A 48 -9.25 1.89 1.29
CA TYR A 48 -8.52 2.59 2.35
C TYR A 48 -8.91 4.08 2.42
N LEU A 49 -8.97 4.76 1.28
CA LEU A 49 -9.35 6.18 1.23
C LEU A 49 -10.77 6.40 1.75
N ARG A 50 -11.73 5.52 1.42
CA ARG A 50 -13.09 5.60 1.96
C ARG A 50 -13.12 5.39 3.48
N LEU A 51 -12.40 4.39 3.99
CA LEU A 51 -12.32 4.13 5.43
C LEU A 51 -11.65 5.30 6.18
N LEU A 52 -10.56 5.85 5.65
CA LEU A 52 -9.88 7.01 6.22
C LEU A 52 -10.80 8.25 6.24
N THR A 53 -11.58 8.44 5.17
CA THR A 53 -12.54 9.54 5.09
C THR A 53 -13.63 9.39 6.15
N ALA A 54 -14.20 8.19 6.30
CA ALA A 54 -15.19 7.91 7.33
C ALA A 54 -14.63 8.07 8.75
N ALA A 55 -13.40 7.61 9.01
CA ALA A 55 -12.73 7.78 10.30
C ALA A 55 -12.55 9.27 10.65
N ARG A 56 -12.09 10.08 9.68
CA ARG A 56 -11.97 11.54 9.86
C ARG A 56 -13.32 12.20 10.12
N ALA A 57 -14.38 11.77 9.41
CA ALA A 57 -15.73 12.27 9.63
C ALA A 57 -16.25 11.91 11.04
N THR A 58 -15.96 10.70 11.53
CA THR A 58 -16.31 10.28 12.89
C THR A 58 -15.63 11.14 13.96
N VAL A 59 -14.33 11.41 13.84
CA VAL A 59 -13.62 12.30 14.78
C VAL A 59 -14.17 13.73 14.73
N ALA A 60 -14.50 14.24 13.53
CA ALA A 60 -15.10 15.56 13.40
C ALA A 60 -16.51 15.62 14.01
N ALA A 61 -17.31 14.57 13.83
CA ALA A 61 -18.65 14.46 14.39
C ALA A 61 -18.62 14.42 15.93
N GLU A 62 -17.65 13.70 16.50
CA GLU A 62 -17.41 13.68 17.94
C GLU A 62 -17.04 15.08 18.46
N ALA A 63 -16.13 15.78 17.77
CA ALA A 63 -15.69 17.12 18.17
C ALA A 63 -16.82 18.17 18.20
N VAL A 64 -17.88 17.99 17.41
CA VAL A 64 -19.05 18.89 17.38
C VAL A 64 -20.24 18.37 18.20
N GLY A 65 -20.08 17.24 18.92
CA GLY A 65 -21.14 16.67 19.74
C GLY A 65 -22.32 16.10 18.93
N ALA A 66 -22.07 15.56 17.74
CA ALA A 66 -23.10 14.91 16.95
C ALA A 66 -23.70 13.71 17.72
N PRO A 67 -24.99 13.40 17.54
CA PRO A 67 -25.68 12.35 18.31
C PRO A 67 -25.13 10.94 18.05
N GLU A 68 -24.60 10.68 16.85
CA GLU A 68 -24.09 9.37 16.43
C GLU A 68 -22.74 9.52 15.71
N PRO A 69 -21.63 9.81 16.43
CA PRO A 69 -20.35 10.11 15.80
C PRO A 69 -19.79 8.95 14.96
N THR A 70 -20.05 7.72 15.38
CA THR A 70 -19.49 6.51 14.75
C THR A 70 -20.25 6.05 13.51
N VAL A 71 -21.36 6.71 13.13
CA VAL A 71 -22.20 6.32 11.99
C VAL A 71 -21.39 6.17 10.70
N PHE A 72 -20.46 7.08 10.41
CA PHE A 72 -19.68 7.03 9.17
C PHE A 72 -18.82 5.77 9.07
N VAL A 73 -18.04 5.46 10.11
CA VAL A 73 -17.20 4.25 10.13
C VAL A 73 -18.06 2.98 10.16
N ARG A 74 -19.15 2.97 10.94
CA ARG A 74 -20.08 1.83 10.98
C ARG A 74 -20.69 1.52 9.62
N GLN A 75 -21.12 2.54 8.87
CA GLN A 75 -21.66 2.37 7.52
C GLN A 75 -20.61 1.81 6.54
N GLU A 76 -19.39 2.34 6.56
CA GLU A 76 -18.33 1.85 5.66
C GLU A 76 -17.88 0.42 5.98
N LEU A 77 -17.85 0.03 7.26
CA LEU A 77 -17.59 -1.36 7.68
C LEU A 77 -18.75 -2.28 7.31
N ALA A 78 -20.00 -1.84 7.54
CA ALA A 78 -21.20 -2.61 7.21
C ALA A 78 -21.31 -2.89 5.71
N ALA A 79 -21.03 -1.88 4.87
CA ALA A 79 -21.04 -2.01 3.42
C ALA A 79 -20.05 -3.06 2.88
N ARG A 80 -19.11 -3.51 3.71
CA ARG A 80 -18.09 -4.52 3.38
C ARG A 80 -18.25 -5.82 4.16
N GLY A 81 -19.27 -5.94 5.02
CA GLY A 81 -19.42 -7.10 5.90
C GLY A 81 -18.30 -7.23 6.94
N GLN A 82 -17.71 -6.10 7.36
CA GLN A 82 -16.57 -6.06 8.29
C GLN A 82 -16.95 -5.55 9.69
N LEU A 83 -18.24 -5.51 10.01
CA LEU A 83 -18.66 -5.22 11.38
C LEU A 83 -18.28 -6.41 12.28
N PRO A 84 -17.72 -6.16 13.48
CA PRO A 84 -17.48 -7.22 14.45
C PRO A 84 -18.76 -7.99 14.76
N GLU A 85 -18.69 -9.32 14.70
CA GLU A 85 -19.70 -10.21 15.27
C GLU A 85 -19.55 -10.26 16.81
N ASP A 86 -20.53 -10.83 17.50
CA ASP A 86 -20.70 -10.74 18.94
C ASP A 86 -19.48 -11.25 19.76
N GLY A 87 -19.35 -10.73 20.98
CA GLY A 87 -18.57 -11.34 22.09
C GLY A 87 -17.10 -11.65 21.83
N GLU A 88 -16.80 -12.89 21.49
CA GLU A 88 -15.42 -13.42 21.35
C GLU A 88 -14.66 -12.73 20.22
N ALA A 89 -15.34 -12.42 19.11
CA ALA A 89 -14.72 -11.71 17.98
C ALA A 89 -14.29 -10.29 18.38
N VAL A 90 -15.08 -9.60 19.22
CA VAL A 90 -14.76 -8.23 19.68
C VAL A 90 -13.48 -8.19 20.50
N GLN A 91 -13.30 -9.11 21.45
CA GLN A 91 -12.11 -9.12 22.30
C GLN A 91 -10.85 -9.44 21.51
N GLN A 92 -10.95 -10.37 20.56
CA GLN A 92 -9.85 -10.68 19.65
C GLN A 92 -9.47 -9.46 18.79
N ILE A 93 -10.45 -8.80 18.16
CA ILE A 93 -10.22 -7.60 17.35
C ILE A 93 -9.54 -6.48 18.16
N LEU A 94 -9.97 -6.27 19.40
CA LEU A 94 -9.35 -5.29 20.29
C LEU A 94 -7.92 -5.68 20.69
N SER A 95 -7.66 -6.97 20.90
CA SER A 95 -6.33 -7.49 21.18
C SER A 95 -5.39 -7.31 19.99
N ASP A 96 -5.88 -7.64 18.79
CA ASP A 96 -5.14 -7.49 17.53
C ASP A 96 -4.83 -6.02 17.26
N ALA A 97 -5.79 -5.12 17.47
CA ALA A 97 -5.58 -3.68 17.32
C ALA A 97 -4.49 -3.14 18.25
N ARG A 98 -4.49 -3.57 19.53
CA ARG A 98 -3.43 -3.20 20.48
C ARG A 98 -2.07 -3.74 20.07
N THR A 99 -2.03 -5.01 19.65
CA THR A 99 -0.79 -5.67 19.21
C THR A 99 -0.22 -4.99 17.98
N ALA A 100 -1.06 -4.70 16.98
CA ALA A 100 -0.65 -4.00 15.77
C ALA A 100 -0.11 -2.59 16.08
N ALA A 101 -0.77 -1.84 16.97
CA ALA A 101 -0.29 -0.52 17.39
C ALA A 101 1.08 -0.61 18.09
N ALA A 102 1.28 -1.59 18.97
CA ALA A 102 2.56 -1.80 19.64
C ALA A 102 3.67 -2.17 18.65
N LEU A 103 3.40 -3.06 17.70
CA LEU A 103 4.36 -3.46 16.67
C LEU A 103 4.74 -2.28 15.76
N LEU A 104 3.77 -1.46 15.36
CA LEU A 104 4.01 -0.25 14.56
C LEU A 104 4.92 0.73 15.30
N ALA A 105 4.66 0.98 16.58
CA ALA A 105 5.51 1.86 17.40
C ALA A 105 6.96 1.35 17.45
N CYS A 106 7.18 0.05 17.63
CA CYS A 106 8.53 -0.54 17.61
C CYS A 106 9.24 -0.34 16.26
N VAL A 107 8.53 -0.40 15.14
CA VAL A 107 9.11 -0.17 13.80
C VAL A 107 9.47 1.30 13.60
N GLU A 108 8.62 2.21 14.05
CA GLU A 108 8.88 3.66 13.99
C GLU A 108 10.11 4.04 14.82
N ASP A 109 10.22 3.52 16.04
CA ASP A 109 11.38 3.74 16.93
C ASP A 109 12.68 3.10 16.42
N ALA A 110 12.58 1.96 15.74
CA ALA A 110 13.73 1.24 15.17
C ALA A 110 14.26 1.88 13.86
N THR A 111 13.60 2.90 13.32
CA THR A 111 14.06 3.56 12.08
C THR A 111 15.11 4.62 12.43
N PRO A 112 16.42 4.38 12.20
CA PRO A 112 17.42 5.41 12.47
C PRO A 112 17.14 6.66 11.62
N PRO A 113 17.36 7.88 12.15
CA PRO A 113 17.15 9.10 11.39
C PRO A 113 17.97 9.00 10.10
N ARG A 114 17.29 9.07 8.95
CA ARG A 114 17.96 9.09 7.65
C ARG A 114 19.02 10.20 7.70
N PRO A 115 20.30 9.91 7.41
CA PRO A 115 21.30 10.96 7.35
C PRO A 115 20.82 11.98 6.32
N GLN A 116 20.58 13.21 6.77
CA GLN A 116 20.24 14.32 5.89
C GLN A 116 21.36 14.41 4.86
N LYS A 117 21.08 13.96 3.64
CA LYS A 117 22.03 14.02 2.53
C LYS A 117 22.52 15.45 2.46
N MET A 118 23.84 15.64 2.63
CA MET A 118 24.51 16.91 2.39
C MET A 118 23.93 17.51 1.12
N ARG A 119 23.40 18.73 1.22
CA ARG A 119 22.96 19.50 0.06
C ARG A 119 24.19 19.73 -0.82
N LEU A 120 24.41 18.85 -1.80
CA LEU A 120 25.35 19.10 -2.87
C LEU A 120 24.88 20.39 -3.54
N ARG A 121 25.69 21.44 -3.40
CA ARG A 121 25.49 22.73 -4.07
C ARG A 121 25.27 22.44 -5.56
N ARG A 122 24.09 22.77 -6.07
CA ARG A 122 23.84 22.79 -7.52
C ARG A 122 24.85 23.74 -8.16
N CYS A 123 25.79 23.21 -8.94
CA CYS A 123 26.51 24.01 -9.91
C CYS A 123 25.47 24.53 -10.93
N ILE A 124 25.31 25.84 -10.99
CA ILE A 124 24.59 26.56 -12.03
C ILE A 124 25.51 26.63 -13.25
N GLY A 125 25.01 26.24 -14.41
CA GLY A 125 25.69 26.36 -15.71
C GLY A 125 25.24 25.20 -16.60
N THR A 126 24.62 25.37 -17.76
CA THR A 126 24.70 26.44 -18.76
C THR A 126 23.37 26.52 -19.51
N SER A 127 22.76 27.71 -19.60
CA SER A 127 21.68 27.98 -20.55
C SER A 127 22.26 28.02 -21.97
N ARG A 128 21.84 27.11 -22.84
CA ARG A 128 21.99 27.28 -24.29
C ARG A 128 20.76 28.04 -24.80
N ILE A 129 20.99 29.21 -25.37
CA ILE A 129 20.01 29.94 -26.18
C ILE A 129 20.11 29.38 -27.60
N LEU A 130 18.98 29.00 -28.19
CA LEU A 130 18.87 28.64 -29.60
C LEU A 130 18.86 29.92 -30.45
N PRO A 131 19.63 30.01 -31.55
CA PRO A 131 19.53 31.12 -32.48
C PRO A 131 18.26 30.97 -33.34
N THR A 132 17.68 32.13 -33.66
CA THR A 132 16.57 32.35 -34.61
C THR A 132 16.98 32.08 -36.04
#